data_AF-A0A948Q5S1-F1
#
_entry.id   AF-A0A948Q5S1-F1
#
_cell.length_a   1.000
_cell.length_b   1.000
_cell.length_c   1.000
_cell.angle_alpha   90.00
_cell.angle_beta   90.00
_cell.angle_gamma   90.00
#
_symmetry.space_group_name_H-M   'P 1'
#
loop_
_entity.id
_entity.type
_entity.pdbx_description
1 polymer ?
#
loop_
_entity_poly.entity_id
_entity_poly.type
_entity_poly.pdbx_seq_one_letter_code
_entity_poly.pdbx_strand_id
1 'polypeptide(L)'
;MTRTLALAALLMAVGAAAGAAPARIDNPAQPSGGVTTATVTERWRAGGEDDEVFFGNVGAVKLDPEGNILLLDSQLSEVHVFSPEGDLLRTICGEGDGPGE
;
A
#
# COMPACT_ATOMS: atom_id res chain seq x y z
N MET A 1 3.76 75.70 -26.03
CA MET A 1 3.51 76.08 -24.63
C MET A 1 2.37 75.23 -24.09
N THR A 2 2.67 74.15 -23.35
CA THR A 2 1.95 73.68 -22.13
C THR A 2 2.57 72.36 -21.68
N ARG A 3 2.99 72.32 -20.41
CA ARG A 3 3.54 71.19 -19.68
C ARG A 3 2.37 70.56 -18.93
N THR A 4 2.25 69.23 -18.94
CA THR A 4 1.47 68.52 -17.89
C THR A 4 2.13 67.19 -17.61
N LEU A 5 2.72 67.07 -16.41
CA LEU A 5 3.20 65.80 -15.85
C LEU A 5 1.99 64.93 -15.48
N ALA A 6 2.02 63.65 -15.83
CA ALA A 6 1.11 62.66 -15.28
C ALA A 6 1.85 61.86 -14.20
N LEU A 7 1.43 62.05 -12.96
CA LEU A 7 1.86 61.30 -11.78
C LEU A 7 1.07 59.98 -11.76
N ALA A 8 1.71 58.85 -12.07
CA ALA A 8 1.09 57.54 -11.96
C ALA A 8 1.32 56.99 -10.55
N ALA A 9 0.23 56.91 -9.76
CA ALA A 9 0.22 56.26 -8.47
C ALA A 9 0.32 54.73 -8.64
N LEU A 10 1.37 54.13 -8.10
CA LEU A 10 1.57 52.69 -8.08
C LEU A 10 0.78 52.09 -6.90
N LEU A 11 -0.36 51.47 -7.20
CA LEU A 11 -1.12 50.69 -6.22
C LEU A 11 -0.45 49.31 -6.08
N MET A 12 0.28 49.08 -5.00
CA MET A 12 0.85 47.76 -4.69
C MET A 12 -0.29 46.85 -4.19
N ALA A 13 -0.75 45.94 -5.04
CA ALA A 13 -1.63 44.86 -4.63
C ALA A 13 -0.83 43.84 -3.82
N VAL A 14 -1.05 43.79 -2.50
CA VAL A 14 -0.59 42.68 -1.67
C VAL A 14 -1.48 41.49 -1.98
N GLY A 15 -0.96 40.54 -2.76
CA GLY A 15 -1.61 39.25 -2.97
C GLY A 15 -1.56 38.45 -1.67
N ALA A 16 -2.71 38.25 -1.03
CA ALA A 16 -2.82 37.29 0.05
C ALA A 16 -2.60 35.88 -0.54
N ALA A 17 -1.45 35.28 -0.25
CA ALA A 17 -1.21 33.88 -0.56
C ALA A 17 -2.16 33.04 0.30
N ALA A 18 -3.27 32.60 -0.28
CA ALA A 18 -4.15 31.62 0.34
C ALA A 18 -3.35 30.33 0.51
N GLY A 19 -3.02 29.98 1.75
CA GLY A 19 -2.43 28.68 2.07
C GLY A 19 -3.34 27.58 1.54
N ALA A 20 -2.76 26.55 0.93
CA ALA A 20 -3.53 25.44 0.38
C ALA A 20 -4.38 24.80 1.50
N ALA A 21 -5.68 24.69 1.27
CA ALA A 21 -6.57 24.02 2.20
C ALA A 21 -6.15 22.54 2.36
N PRO A 22 -6.35 21.94 3.55
CA PRO A 22 -6.09 20.51 3.73
C PRO A 22 -6.95 19.70 2.76
N ALA A 23 -6.39 18.58 2.29
CA ALA A 23 -7.11 17.67 1.40
C ALA A 23 -8.42 17.21 2.08
N ARG A 24 -9.55 17.50 1.42
CA ARG A 24 -10.87 17.02 1.83
C ARG A 24 -11.16 15.73 1.09
N ILE A 25 -11.36 14.64 1.84
CA ILE A 25 -11.86 13.39 1.29
C ILE A 25 -13.37 13.39 1.44
N ASP A 26 -14.07 13.49 0.32
CA ASP A 26 -15.53 13.35 0.31
C ASP A 26 -15.87 11.86 0.28
N ASN A 27 -16.49 11.37 1.36
CA ASN A 27 -16.99 10.00 1.49
C ASN A 27 -18.53 9.99 1.45
N PRO A 28 -19.15 10.18 0.27
CA PRO A 28 -20.60 10.15 0.13
C PRO A 28 -21.17 8.75 0.39
N ALA A 29 -22.45 8.67 0.73
CA ALA A 29 -23.14 7.40 0.95
C ALA A 29 -23.17 6.47 -0.28
N GLN A 30 -23.04 7.05 -1.48
CA GLN A 30 -22.94 6.31 -2.74
C GLN A 30 -21.53 6.46 -3.32
N PRO A 31 -20.82 5.37 -3.68
CA PRO A 31 -19.50 5.46 -4.29
C PRO A 31 -19.53 6.32 -5.55
N SER A 32 -18.63 7.30 -5.64
CA SER A 32 -18.53 8.20 -6.80
C SER A 32 -18.19 7.46 -8.10
N GLY A 33 -17.51 6.32 -8.00
CA GLY A 33 -17.19 5.43 -9.13
C GLY A 33 -18.29 4.42 -9.47
N GLY A 34 -19.44 4.43 -8.78
CA GLY A 34 -20.47 3.42 -8.91
C GLY A 34 -20.10 2.07 -8.28
N VAL A 35 -20.91 1.05 -8.54
CA VAL A 35 -20.72 -0.30 -8.01
C VAL A 35 -20.17 -1.20 -9.11
N THR A 36 -19.06 -1.87 -8.83
CA THR A 36 -18.51 -2.94 -9.69
C THR A 36 -18.60 -4.27 -8.95
N THR A 37 -19.14 -5.29 -9.62
CA THR A 37 -19.15 -6.66 -9.11
C THR A 37 -17.98 -7.43 -9.71
N ALA A 38 -17.14 -8.00 -8.86
CA ALA A 38 -16.08 -8.91 -9.28
C ALA A 38 -16.42 -10.34 -8.85
N THR A 39 -16.14 -11.31 -9.71
CA THR A 39 -16.17 -12.73 -9.37
C THR A 39 -14.77 -13.16 -8.96
N VAL A 40 -14.64 -13.67 -7.74
CA VAL A 40 -13.37 -14.21 -7.23
C VAL A 40 -13.36 -15.71 -7.44
N THR A 41 -12.24 -16.24 -7.91
CA THR A 41 -12.00 -17.69 -8.03
C THR A 41 -10.76 -18.02 -7.22
N GLU A 42 -10.89 -18.99 -6.30
CA GLU A 42 -9.74 -19.53 -5.57
C GLU A 42 -8.79 -20.20 -6.56
N ARG A 43 -7.50 -19.84 -6.50
CA ARG A 43 -6.46 -20.46 -7.35
C ARG A 43 -5.83 -21.65 -6.67
N TRP A 44 -5.44 -21.46 -5.42
CA TRP A 44 -4.84 -22.46 -4.56
C TRP A 44 -5.04 -22.05 -3.10
N ARG A 45 -4.75 -23.00 -2.21
CA ARG A 45 -4.84 -22.86 -0.75
C ARG A 45 -3.65 -23.57 -0.12
N ALA A 46 -3.14 -22.97 0.94
CA ALA A 46 -2.22 -23.59 1.88
C ALA A 46 -2.76 -23.36 3.28
N GLY A 47 -2.54 -24.32 4.16
CA GLY A 47 -3.03 -24.33 5.54
C GLY A 47 -4.47 -24.83 5.68
N GLY A 48 -4.82 -25.18 6.91
CA GLY A 48 -6.10 -25.77 7.28
C GLY A 48 -5.91 -26.93 8.26
N GLU A 49 -7.02 -27.54 8.70
CA GLU A 49 -6.97 -28.67 9.64
C GLU A 49 -6.31 -29.92 9.03
N ASP A 50 -6.38 -30.07 7.71
CA ASP A 50 -5.88 -31.23 6.96
C ASP A 50 -4.58 -30.96 6.17
N ASP A 51 -3.90 -29.82 6.41
CA ASP A 51 -2.69 -29.41 5.69
C ASP A 51 -1.43 -29.60 6.56
N GLU A 52 -0.29 -29.81 5.92
CA GLU A 52 1.03 -29.88 6.56
C GLU A 52 1.56 -28.49 6.94
N VAL A 53 1.11 -27.45 6.23
CA VAL A 53 1.52 -26.06 6.51
C VAL A 53 0.64 -25.46 7.61
N PHE A 54 1.26 -25.02 8.69
CA PHE A 54 0.58 -24.33 9.78
C PHE A 54 0.97 -22.86 9.83
N PHE A 55 0.00 -21.98 10.07
CA PHE A 55 0.23 -20.54 10.26
C PHE A 55 -0.20 -20.12 11.67
N GLY A 56 0.68 -19.40 12.36
CA GLY A 56 0.42 -18.70 13.60
C GLY A 56 -0.16 -17.30 13.35
N ASN A 57 0.66 -16.36 12.87
CA ASN A 57 0.20 -15.00 12.56
C ASN A 57 0.82 -14.44 11.27
N VAL A 58 0.02 -14.44 10.20
CA VAL A 58 0.38 -13.84 8.91
C VAL A 58 0.49 -12.32 9.05
N GLY A 59 1.71 -11.82 9.14
CA GLY A 59 2.00 -10.40 9.34
C GLY A 59 2.19 -9.63 8.03
N ALA A 60 2.74 -10.28 7.01
CA ALA A 60 2.98 -9.66 5.71
C ALA A 60 3.01 -10.67 4.57
N VAL A 61 2.67 -10.20 3.37
CA VAL A 61 2.81 -10.93 2.12
C VAL A 61 3.45 -10.02 1.07
N LYS A 62 4.48 -10.51 0.39
CA LYS A 62 5.20 -9.82 -0.70
C LYS A 62 5.47 -10.77 -1.87
N LEU A 63 5.75 -10.20 -3.02
CA LEU A 63 6.22 -10.93 -4.19
C LEU A 63 7.70 -10.64 -4.41
N ASP A 64 8.48 -11.65 -4.80
CA ASP A 64 9.81 -11.45 -5.35
C ASP A 64 9.76 -11.15 -6.86
N PRO A 65 10.90 -10.83 -7.52
CA PRO A 65 10.93 -10.56 -8.96
C PRO A 65 10.47 -11.73 -9.84
N GLU A 66 10.56 -12.96 -9.36
CA GLU A 66 10.12 -14.18 -10.04
C GLU A 66 8.62 -14.46 -9.83
N GLY A 67 7.96 -13.73 -8.94
CA GLY A 67 6.53 -13.85 -8.63
C GLY A 67 6.22 -14.84 -7.51
N ASN A 68 7.23 -15.36 -6.81
CA ASN A 68 6.99 -16.20 -5.64
C ASN A 68 6.38 -15.36 -4.52
N ILE A 69 5.48 -15.98 -3.75
CA ILE A 69 4.83 -15.37 -2.61
C ILE A 69 5.68 -15.59 -1.37
N LEU A 70 6.19 -14.51 -0.79
CA LEU A 70 6.87 -14.49 0.50
C LEU A 70 5.84 -14.12 1.57
N LEU A 71 5.50 -15.07 2.42
CA LEU A 71 4.57 -14.92 3.53
C LEU A 71 5.34 -14.94 4.84
N LEU A 72 5.28 -13.83 5.58
CA LEU A 72 5.87 -13.73 6.92
C LEU A 72 4.87 -14.21 7.97
N ASP A 73 5.23 -15.29 8.66
CA ASP A 73 4.61 -15.68 9.92
C ASP A 73 5.38 -15.04 11.08
N SER A 74 4.80 -13.98 11.63
CA SER A 74 5.42 -13.20 12.70
C SER A 74 5.40 -13.91 14.05
N GLN A 75 4.56 -14.93 14.23
CA GLN A 75 4.51 -15.70 15.47
C GLN A 75 5.57 -16.80 15.47
N LEU A 76 5.79 -17.44 14.33
CA LEU A 76 6.80 -18.48 14.17
C LEU A 76 8.19 -17.93 13.83
N SER A 77 8.29 -16.63 13.54
CA SER A 77 9.52 -15.98 13.04
C SER A 77 10.03 -16.62 11.73
N GLU A 78 9.09 -17.10 10.91
CA GLU A 78 9.35 -17.80 9.66
C GLU A 78 8.85 -17.00 8.45
N VAL A 79 9.53 -17.16 7.32
CA VAL A 79 9.05 -16.71 6.01
C VAL A 79 8.85 -17.93 5.12
N HIS A 80 7.59 -18.24 4.81
CA HIS A 80 7.23 -19.26 3.83
C HIS A 80 7.29 -18.68 2.42
N VAL A 81 7.97 -19.36 1.50
CA VAL A 81 8.11 -18.97 0.11
C VAL A 81 7.31 -19.94 -0.76
N PHE A 82 6.22 -19.47 -1.36
CA PHE A 82 5.37 -20.26 -2.26
C PHE A 82 5.61 -19.90 -3.73
N SER A 83 5.46 -20.87 -4.64
CA SER A 83 5.37 -20.61 -6.08
C SER A 83 4.09 -19.83 -6.41
N PRO A 84 4.02 -19.17 -7.58
CA PRO A 84 2.77 -18.57 -8.06
C PRO A 84 1.59 -19.56 -8.10
N GLU A 85 1.88 -20.85 -8.29
CA GLU A 85 0.94 -21.97 -8.35
C GLU A 85 0.51 -22.50 -6.97
N GLY A 86 1.17 -22.08 -5.89
CA GLY A 86 0.81 -22.42 -4.51
C GLY A 86 1.66 -23.52 -3.86
N ASP A 87 2.72 -23.98 -4.53
CA ASP A 87 3.62 -24.97 -3.95
C ASP A 87 4.54 -24.32 -2.92
N LEU A 88 4.69 -24.90 -1.72
CA LEU A 88 5.70 -24.44 -0.76
C LEU A 88 7.10 -24.79 -1.27
N LEU A 89 7.87 -23.79 -1.68
CA LEU A 89 9.22 -23.98 -2.21
C LEU A 89 10.26 -24.13 -1.11
N ARG A 90 10.13 -23.33 -0.04
CA ARG A 90 11.01 -23.36 1.15
C ARG A 90 10.43 -22.49 2.26
N THR A 91 10.89 -22.74 3.49
CA THR A 91 10.77 -21.82 4.63
C THR A 91 12.16 -21.28 4.94
N ILE A 92 12.26 -19.98 5.22
CA ILE A 92 13.50 -19.30 5.62
C ILE A 92 13.29 -18.52 6.92
N CYS A 93 14.36 -18.28 7.67
CA CYS A 93 14.32 -17.77 9.05
C CYS A 93 13.64 -18.75 10.02
N GLY A 94 13.80 -18.50 11.31
CA GLY A 94 13.20 -19.29 12.39
C GLY A 94 13.66 -18.78 13.74
N GLU A 95 12.94 -19.11 14.80
CA GLU A 95 13.33 -18.68 16.15
C GLU A 95 14.71 -19.23 16.57
N GLY A 96 15.59 -18.36 17.06
CA GLY A 96 16.83 -18.72 17.75
C GLY A 96 17.88 -17.59 17.82
N ASP A 97 19.13 -17.95 18.13
CA ASP A 97 20.27 -17.05 18.41
C ASP A 97 21.42 -17.13 17.37
N GLY A 98 21.29 -17.97 16.34
CA GLY A 98 22.31 -18.25 15.33
C GLY A 98 22.24 -17.37 14.08
N PRO A 99 23.28 -17.35 13.24
CA PRO A 99 23.24 -16.61 11.97
C PRO A 99 22.14 -17.14 11.04
N GLY A 100 21.13 -16.32 10.76
CA GLY A 100 20.00 -16.69 9.90
C GLY A 100 18.74 -17.11 10.64
N GLU A 101 18.79 -17.10 11.98
CA GLU A 101 17.64 -17.03 12.88
C GLU A 101 17.22 -15.56 13.07
#